data_AF-G5LJL2-F1
#
_entry.id   AF-G5LJL2-F1
#
_cell.length_a   1.000
_cell.length_b   1.000
_cell.length_c   1.000
_cell.angle_alpha   90.00
_cell.angle_beta   90.00
_cell.angle_gamma   90.00
#
_symmetry.space_group_name_H-M   'P 1'
#
loop_
_entity.id
_entity.type
_entity.pdbx_description
1 polymer ?
#
loop_
_entity_poly.entity_id
_entity_poly.type
_entity_poly.pdbx_seq_one_letter_code
_entity_poly.pdbx_strand_id
1 'polypeptide(L)'
;STPPGRMRAQQGWRAELSYSKTFTTGTNLVLAAYRYSTNGFRDLQDVLGVRREAKTGIDYYSDTLHQRNRLSATVSQPLGRLGTLNLSASTADYYNNQSRITQLQMGYSNQWRNISYGVNIARQRTTWDYDRFYHGVNEPLDVSSRQKYTETTMSFNVSIPLDWGENRTSVAMNYNQSSQSRSSTVSMTGSSGENSDLSWSVYGGYERYRNSNSDSSAPTTFGGNLQQNTRFGALRANYDQGDNYRQEGLGASGTLVLHPGGLTAGPYTSDTFALIHADGAQGAIVQNGQGAVVDRFGYAILPSLSPYRVNNVTLDTRKMRSDAELTGGSQQIVPYAGAIARVNFATISGKAVLISVKMPDGGIPPMGADVFNGEGTNIGMVGQSGQIYARIAHPSGSLLVRWGTGANQRCRVAYQLDLHTKEPFLYLNKICEKE
;
A
#
# COMPACT_ATOMS: atom_id res chain seq x y z
N SER A 1 -32.53 24.66 -47.16
CA SER A 1 -31.75 23.54 -46.59
C SER A 1 -30.28 23.75 -46.92
N THR A 2 -29.55 24.40 -46.03
CA THR A 2 -28.10 24.58 -46.13
C THR A 2 -27.43 23.21 -45.94
N PRO A 3 -26.51 22.78 -46.81
CA PRO A 3 -25.85 21.49 -46.64
C PRO A 3 -25.00 21.50 -45.36
N PRO A 4 -24.83 20.36 -44.66
CA PRO A 4 -23.92 20.28 -43.52
C PRO A 4 -22.52 20.68 -44.01
N GLY A 5 -22.02 21.80 -43.49
CA GLY A 5 -20.76 22.39 -43.93
C GLY A 5 -19.64 21.36 -43.83
N ARG A 6 -18.96 21.08 -44.94
CA ARG A 6 -17.71 20.31 -44.93
C ARG A 6 -16.75 21.00 -43.96
N MET A 7 -16.48 20.37 -42.82
CA MET A 7 -15.39 20.79 -41.94
C MET A 7 -14.12 20.88 -42.79
N ARG A 8 -13.51 22.07 -42.83
CA ARG A 8 -12.25 22.27 -43.55
C ARG A 8 -11.19 21.38 -42.91
N ALA A 9 -10.42 20.69 -43.74
CA ALA A 9 -9.25 19.97 -43.28
C ALA A 9 -8.30 20.98 -42.63
N GLN A 10 -8.02 20.79 -41.34
CA GLN A 10 -7.00 21.55 -40.64
C GLN A 10 -5.69 20.75 -40.65
N GLN A 11 -4.59 21.48 -40.81
CA GLN A 11 -3.24 20.93 -40.71
C GLN A 11 -2.51 21.65 -39.60
N GLY A 12 -1.74 20.90 -38.83
CA GLY A 12 -0.90 21.45 -37.80
C GLY A 12 0.09 20.42 -37.29
N TRP A 13 1.16 20.94 -36.71
CA TRP A 13 2.21 20.17 -36.06
C TRP A 13 2.41 20.68 -34.63
N ARG A 14 3.04 19.85 -33.82
CA ARG A 14 3.49 20.14 -32.46
C ARG A 14 4.94 19.69 -32.30
N ALA A 15 5.75 20.54 -31.69
CA ALA A 15 7.10 20.20 -31.26
C ALA A 15 7.19 20.23 -29.73
N GLU A 16 8.00 19.34 -29.18
CA GLU A 16 8.21 19.20 -27.74
C GLU A 16 9.70 19.06 -27.46
N LEU A 17 10.21 19.91 -26.57
CA LEU A 17 11.57 19.83 -26.07
C LEU A 17 11.52 19.48 -24.59
N SER A 18 12.11 18.34 -24.22
CA SER A 18 12.28 17.92 -22.83
C SER A 18 13.76 17.91 -22.47
N TYR A 19 14.08 18.31 -21.25
CA TYR A 19 15.46 18.29 -20.75
C TYR A 19 15.47 17.91 -19.28
N SER A 20 16.27 16.91 -18.93
CA SER A 20 16.48 16.50 -17.54
C SER A 20 17.97 16.38 -17.28
N LYS A 21 18.43 17.00 -16.20
CA LYS A 21 19.81 16.91 -15.75
C LYS A 21 19.90 16.93 -14.24
N THR A 22 20.63 15.96 -13.71
CA THR A 22 21.12 15.97 -12.34
C THR A 22 22.55 16.51 -12.34
N PHE A 23 22.78 17.58 -11.60
CA PHE A 23 24.08 18.23 -11.46
C PHE A 23 24.88 17.59 -10.32
N THR A 24 26.20 17.75 -10.35
CA THR A 24 27.11 17.25 -9.29
C THR A 24 26.87 17.92 -7.93
N THR A 25 26.27 19.11 -7.92
CA THR A 25 25.77 19.82 -6.73
C THR A 25 24.55 19.15 -6.06
N GLY A 26 24.06 18.02 -6.61
CA GLY A 26 22.83 17.36 -6.18
C GLY A 26 21.55 18.02 -6.71
N THR A 27 21.66 19.16 -7.41
CA THR A 27 20.52 19.84 -8.03
C THR A 27 19.92 18.93 -9.10
N ASN A 28 18.63 18.68 -9.04
CA ASN A 28 17.90 18.01 -10.10
C ASN A 28 17.01 19.01 -10.82
N LEU A 29 17.32 19.26 -12.09
CA LEU A 29 16.50 20.08 -12.98
C LEU A 29 15.77 19.16 -13.95
N VAL A 30 14.45 19.21 -13.90
CA VAL A 30 13.57 18.57 -14.87
C VAL A 30 12.77 19.65 -15.57
N LEU A 31 13.22 20.05 -16.75
CA LEU A 31 12.40 20.76 -17.71
C LEU A 31 11.52 19.73 -18.41
N ALA A 32 10.35 19.47 -17.82
CA ALA A 32 9.46 18.39 -18.24
C ALA A 32 9.05 18.53 -19.70
N ALA A 33 8.71 19.74 -20.16
CA ALA A 33 8.49 20.02 -21.58
C ALA A 33 8.36 21.54 -21.86
N TYR A 34 8.94 22.00 -22.96
CA TYR A 34 8.46 23.14 -23.71
C TYR A 34 7.73 22.63 -24.95
N ARG A 35 6.40 22.77 -24.95
CA ARG A 35 5.53 22.34 -26.05
C ARG A 35 5.10 23.56 -26.83
N TYR A 36 5.28 23.51 -28.14
CA TYR A 36 4.74 24.47 -29.08
C TYR A 36 3.84 23.73 -30.08
N SER A 37 2.57 24.11 -30.15
CA SER A 37 1.61 23.61 -31.13
C SER A 37 1.14 24.74 -32.02
N THR A 38 1.05 24.46 -33.32
CA THR A 38 0.43 25.38 -34.28
C THR A 38 -1.09 25.45 -34.09
N ASN A 39 -1.72 26.53 -34.55
CA ASN A 39 -3.17 26.76 -34.36
C ASN A 39 -4.06 25.64 -34.96
N GLY A 40 -3.58 24.91 -35.98
CA GLY A 40 -4.31 23.80 -36.60
C GLY A 40 -4.02 22.42 -36.00
N PHE A 41 -3.11 22.31 -35.02
CA PHE A 41 -2.80 21.04 -34.37
C PHE A 41 -3.93 20.62 -33.44
N ARG A 42 -4.29 19.33 -33.45
CA ARG A 42 -5.36 18.76 -32.62
C ARG A 42 -4.91 17.39 -32.14
N ASP A 43 -5.13 17.10 -30.85
CA ASP A 43 -4.98 15.73 -30.35
C ASP A 43 -6.15 14.86 -30.85
N LEU A 44 -6.02 13.53 -30.81
CA LEU A 44 -7.06 12.62 -31.31
C LEU A 44 -8.41 12.84 -30.62
N GLN A 45 -8.41 13.12 -29.32
CA GLN A 45 -9.62 13.43 -28.56
C GLN A 45 -10.30 14.71 -29.07
N ASP A 46 -9.53 15.75 -29.38
CA ASP A 46 -10.04 17.00 -29.96
C ASP A 46 -10.65 16.77 -31.34
N VAL A 47 -10.01 15.95 -32.19
CA VAL A 47 -10.56 15.61 -33.51
C VAL A 47 -11.91 14.91 -33.40
N LEU A 48 -12.04 13.96 -32.47
CA LEU A 48 -13.29 13.25 -32.24
C LEU A 48 -14.37 14.16 -31.63
N GLY A 49 -13.98 15.02 -30.69
CA GLY A 49 -14.86 15.99 -30.03
C GLY A 49 -15.41 17.03 -31.00
N VAL A 50 -14.54 17.73 -31.73
CA VAL A 50 -14.93 18.74 -32.73
C VAL A 50 -15.80 18.12 -33.83
N ARG A 51 -15.51 16.90 -34.27
CA ARG A 51 -16.34 16.20 -35.25
C ARG A 51 -17.71 15.81 -34.72
N ARG A 52 -17.80 15.44 -33.45
CA ARG A 52 -19.07 15.11 -32.80
C ARG A 52 -19.92 16.36 -32.68
N GLU A 53 -19.37 17.46 -32.18
CA GLU A 53 -20.06 18.74 -32.09
C GLU A 53 -20.61 19.17 -33.45
N ALA A 54 -19.79 19.12 -34.51
CA ALA A 54 -20.22 19.49 -35.86
C ALA A 54 -21.35 18.59 -36.41
N LYS A 55 -21.51 17.36 -35.92
CA LYS A 55 -22.59 16.44 -36.34
C LYS A 55 -23.84 16.54 -35.48
N THR A 56 -23.68 16.71 -34.17
CA THR A 56 -24.79 16.62 -33.20
C THR A 56 -25.22 17.97 -32.66
N GLY A 57 -24.45 19.03 -32.88
CA GLY A 57 -24.66 20.36 -32.29
C GLY A 57 -24.48 20.38 -30.77
N ILE A 58 -23.77 19.39 -30.21
CA ILE A 58 -23.49 19.31 -28.76
C ILE A 58 -22.09 19.89 -28.56
N ASP A 59 -22.00 20.99 -27.84
CA ASP A 59 -20.76 21.73 -27.61
C ASP A 59 -19.66 20.83 -27.04
N TYR A 60 -18.46 20.95 -27.61
CA TYR A 60 -17.27 20.24 -27.15
C TYR A 60 -16.26 21.23 -26.58
N TYR A 61 -15.92 21.01 -25.31
CA TYR A 61 -14.89 21.75 -24.61
C TYR A 61 -13.64 20.88 -24.40
N SER A 62 -12.47 21.48 -24.61
CA SER A 62 -11.18 20.83 -24.32
C SER A 62 -10.14 21.87 -23.90
N ASP A 63 -9.41 21.54 -22.82
CA ASP A 63 -8.32 22.35 -22.28
C ASP A 63 -7.01 22.24 -23.10
N THR A 64 -6.94 21.30 -24.06
CA THR A 64 -5.80 21.14 -24.98
C THR A 64 -6.07 21.79 -26.33
N LEU A 65 -7.35 21.98 -26.67
CA LEU A 65 -7.76 22.66 -27.88
C LEU A 65 -7.24 24.09 -27.88
N HIS A 66 -6.61 24.52 -28.98
CA HIS A 66 -5.99 25.84 -29.12
C HIS A 66 -4.84 26.15 -28.15
N GLN A 67 -4.30 25.16 -27.41
CA GLN A 67 -3.08 25.37 -26.65
C GLN A 67 -1.93 25.72 -27.61
N ARG A 68 -1.24 26.83 -27.33
CA ARG A 68 -0.13 27.34 -28.15
C ARG A 68 1.21 26.93 -27.57
N ASN A 69 1.48 27.38 -26.35
CA ASN A 69 2.72 27.10 -25.64
C ASN A 69 2.41 26.46 -24.30
N ARG A 70 3.22 25.49 -23.87
CA ARG A 70 3.25 25.04 -22.49
C ARG A 70 4.70 24.87 -22.05
N LEU A 71 5.07 25.58 -21.00
CA LEU A 71 6.35 25.42 -20.32
C LEU A 71 6.09 24.81 -18.94
N SER A 72 6.83 23.77 -18.59
CA SER A 72 6.83 23.20 -17.24
C SER A 72 8.25 22.87 -16.80
N ALA A 73 8.64 23.38 -15.64
CA ALA A 73 9.97 23.23 -15.06
C ALA A 73 9.86 22.90 -13.57
N THR A 74 10.62 21.90 -13.14
CA THR A 74 10.77 21.53 -11.74
C THR A 74 12.25 21.51 -11.39
N VAL A 75 12.61 22.15 -10.29
CA VAL A 75 13.95 22.16 -9.71
C VAL A 75 13.85 21.63 -8.29
N SER A 76 14.63 20.61 -7.97
CA SER A 76 14.86 20.21 -6.58
C SER A 76 16.34 20.37 -6.23
N GLN A 77 16.60 21.07 -5.14
CA GLN A 77 17.94 21.36 -4.64
C GLN A 77 18.07 20.82 -3.22
N PRO A 78 18.82 19.73 -2.99
CA PRO A 78 19.26 19.37 -1.66
C PRO A 78 20.29 20.40 -1.17
N LEU A 79 20.10 20.91 0.04
CA LEU A 79 20.99 21.87 0.71
C LEU A 79 21.78 21.20 1.86
N GLY A 80 21.96 19.88 1.78
CA GLY A 80 22.59 19.08 2.82
C GLY A 80 21.81 19.12 4.13
N ARG A 81 22.47 19.54 5.23
CA ARG A 81 21.85 19.68 6.57
C ARG A 81 20.82 20.81 6.67
N LEU A 82 20.80 21.72 5.70
CA LEU A 82 19.83 22.80 5.62
C LEU A 82 18.51 22.34 4.97
N GLY A 83 18.34 21.05 4.62
CA GLY A 83 17.09 20.53 4.08
C GLY A 83 17.04 20.52 2.55
N THR A 84 15.84 20.61 1.99
CA THR A 84 15.57 20.53 0.55
C THR A 84 14.68 21.67 0.09
N LEU A 85 15.08 22.32 -1.00
CA LEU A 85 14.28 23.33 -1.69
C LEU A 85 13.71 22.73 -2.98
N ASN A 86 12.41 22.92 -3.20
CA ASN A 86 11.69 22.48 -4.39
C ASN A 86 11.01 23.69 -5.03
N LEU A 87 11.15 23.83 -6.35
CA LEU A 87 10.48 24.84 -7.15
C LEU A 87 9.82 24.15 -8.34
N SER A 88 8.54 24.40 -8.54
CA SER A 88 7.78 23.91 -9.70
C SER A 88 7.04 25.08 -10.33
N ALA A 89 7.20 25.26 -11.63
CA ALA A 89 6.55 26.31 -12.39
C ALA A 89 5.97 25.74 -13.67
N SER A 90 4.73 26.10 -13.99
CA SER A 90 4.14 25.84 -15.28
C SER A 90 3.37 27.04 -15.80
N THR A 91 3.43 27.25 -17.11
CA THR A 91 2.63 28.25 -17.78
C THR A 91 2.15 27.75 -19.13
N ALA A 92 0.89 28.02 -19.44
CA ALA A 92 0.24 27.62 -20.68
C ALA A 92 -0.40 28.84 -21.34
N ASP A 93 -0.02 29.06 -22.60
CA ASP A 93 -0.58 30.06 -23.49
C ASP A 93 -1.49 29.37 -24.52
N TYR A 94 -2.46 30.12 -25.01
CA TYR A 94 -3.51 29.63 -25.90
C TYR A 94 -3.72 30.61 -27.07
N TYR A 95 -4.20 30.09 -28.21
CA TYR A 95 -4.65 30.91 -29.33
C TYR A 95 -6.00 31.60 -29.00
N ASN A 96 -6.42 32.53 -29.86
CA ASN A 96 -7.69 33.28 -29.74
C ASN A 96 -7.83 34.10 -28.45
N ASN A 97 -6.71 34.69 -27.98
CA ASN A 97 -6.66 35.61 -26.84
C ASN A 97 -7.22 35.03 -25.53
N GLN A 98 -7.21 33.69 -25.41
CA GLN A 98 -7.48 32.97 -24.18
C GLN A 98 -6.40 33.32 -23.13
N SER A 99 -6.80 33.36 -21.87
CA SER A 99 -5.92 33.83 -20.81
C SER A 99 -4.83 32.82 -20.49
N ARG A 100 -3.62 33.34 -20.23
CA ARG A 100 -2.50 32.52 -19.78
C ARG A 100 -2.77 31.93 -18.40
N ILE A 101 -2.67 30.60 -18.32
CA ILE A 101 -2.69 29.86 -17.06
C ILE A 101 -1.26 29.80 -16.53
N THR A 102 -1.07 30.08 -15.24
CA THR A 102 0.27 30.07 -14.62
C THR A 102 0.18 29.47 -13.23
N GLN A 103 1.05 28.52 -12.93
CA GLN A 103 1.17 27.89 -11.62
C GLN A 103 2.62 27.95 -11.20
N LEU A 104 2.87 28.42 -9.98
CA LEU A 104 4.18 28.49 -9.36
C LEU A 104 4.04 27.87 -7.97
N GLN A 105 4.93 26.96 -7.60
CA GLN A 105 4.98 26.34 -6.29
C GLN A 105 6.43 26.32 -5.82
N MET A 106 6.68 26.79 -4.62
CA MET A 106 7.98 26.79 -3.99
C MET A 106 7.83 26.17 -2.60
N GLY A 107 8.58 25.11 -2.32
CA GLY A 107 8.56 24.39 -1.06
C GLY A 107 9.95 24.30 -0.47
N TYR A 108 10.05 24.53 0.83
CA TYR A 108 11.24 24.25 1.61
C TYR A 108 10.87 23.28 2.72
N SER A 109 11.64 22.22 2.90
CA SER A 109 11.44 21.25 3.98
C SER A 109 12.76 20.86 4.59
N ASN A 110 12.79 20.71 5.90
CA ASN A 110 13.97 20.25 6.62
C ASN A 110 13.55 19.38 7.80
N GLN A 111 14.48 18.52 8.24
CA GLN A 111 14.32 17.69 9.41
C GLN A 111 15.44 18.02 10.38
N TRP A 112 15.08 18.54 11.55
CA TRP A 112 16.01 18.77 12.64
C TRP A 112 15.78 17.73 13.74
N ARG A 113 16.74 16.81 13.88
CA ARG A 113 16.61 15.61 14.73
C ARG A 113 15.37 14.80 14.31
N ASN A 114 14.36 14.75 15.17
CA ASN A 114 13.12 14.03 14.91
C ASN A 114 12.01 14.96 14.42
N ILE A 115 12.21 16.29 14.45
CA ILE A 115 11.19 17.28 14.09
C ILE A 115 11.31 17.58 12.60
N SER A 116 10.22 17.40 11.86
CA SER A 116 10.12 17.79 10.46
C SER A 116 9.34 19.10 10.35
N TYR A 117 9.80 20.02 9.51
CA TYR A 117 9.07 21.25 9.23
C TYR A 117 9.20 21.64 7.77
N GLY A 118 8.20 22.32 7.26
CA GLY A 118 8.21 22.81 5.89
C GLY A 118 7.34 24.03 5.67
N VAL A 119 7.73 24.83 4.69
CA VAL A 119 7.02 26.00 4.20
C VAL A 119 6.77 25.78 2.72
N ASN A 120 5.54 25.98 2.25
CA ASN A 120 5.22 25.96 0.84
C ASN A 120 4.40 27.18 0.44
N ILE A 121 4.78 27.82 -0.66
CA ILE A 121 4.09 28.95 -1.25
C ILE A 121 3.70 28.55 -2.66
N ALA A 122 2.41 28.58 -2.95
CA ALA A 122 1.87 28.32 -4.27
C ALA A 122 1.10 29.54 -4.78
N ARG A 123 1.32 29.91 -6.03
CA ARG A 123 0.57 30.93 -6.74
C ARG A 123 -0.02 30.33 -8.00
N GLN A 124 -1.34 30.41 -8.12
CA GLN A 124 -2.07 29.87 -9.25
C GLN A 124 -2.92 30.97 -9.87
N ARG A 125 -2.79 31.13 -11.18
CA ARG A 125 -3.63 31.98 -12.01
C ARG A 125 -4.41 31.11 -12.97
N THR A 126 -5.73 31.17 -12.87
CA THR A 126 -6.66 30.48 -13.76
C THR A 126 -7.68 31.46 -14.32
N THR A 127 -8.43 31.00 -15.31
CA THR A 127 -9.67 31.64 -15.73
C THR A 127 -10.84 30.74 -15.39
N TRP A 128 -11.87 31.36 -14.84
CA TRP A 128 -13.17 30.73 -14.68
C TRP A 128 -14.10 31.29 -15.75
N ASP A 129 -14.82 30.40 -16.42
CA ASP A 129 -15.75 30.72 -17.50
C ASP A 129 -17.04 29.92 -17.22
N TYR A 130 -18.10 30.63 -16.84
CA TYR A 130 -19.37 30.04 -16.39
C TYR A 130 -20.16 29.44 -17.55
N ASP A 131 -19.97 29.98 -18.77
CA ASP A 131 -20.69 29.59 -19.98
C ASP A 131 -19.86 28.67 -20.90
N ARG A 132 -18.70 28.18 -20.41
CA ARG A 132 -17.77 27.31 -21.16
C ARG A 132 -18.36 26.04 -21.76
N PHE A 133 -19.53 25.60 -21.28
CA PHE A 133 -20.25 24.42 -21.74
C PHE A 133 -21.32 24.72 -22.79
N TYR A 134 -21.57 26.00 -23.09
CA TYR A 134 -22.59 26.49 -24.03
C TYR A 134 -21.99 27.22 -25.24
N HIS A 135 -20.66 27.09 -25.46
CA HIS A 135 -19.95 27.73 -26.55
C HIS A 135 -19.35 26.68 -27.49
N GLY A 136 -19.77 26.71 -28.75
CA GLY A 136 -19.24 25.85 -29.80
C GLY A 136 -17.83 26.24 -30.25
N VAL A 137 -17.10 25.28 -30.83
CA VAL A 137 -15.69 25.34 -31.28
C VAL A 137 -15.39 26.50 -32.25
N ASN A 138 -16.40 27.04 -32.94
CA ASN A 138 -16.25 28.07 -33.97
C ASN A 138 -16.84 29.44 -33.59
N GLU A 139 -17.42 29.61 -32.40
CA GLU A 139 -17.93 30.92 -32.00
C GLU A 139 -16.79 31.83 -31.54
N PRO A 140 -16.74 33.11 -31.99
CA PRO A 140 -15.80 34.08 -31.47
C PRO A 140 -16.15 34.32 -30.00
N LEU A 141 -15.38 33.69 -29.11
CA LEU A 141 -15.49 33.85 -27.67
C LEU A 141 -15.36 35.33 -27.31
N ASP A 142 -16.45 35.97 -26.90
CA ASP A 142 -16.43 37.32 -26.34
C ASP A 142 -15.59 37.27 -25.04
N VAL A 143 -14.39 37.82 -25.13
CA VAL A 143 -13.32 37.74 -24.11
C VAL A 143 -13.60 38.59 -22.88
N SER A 144 -14.68 39.37 -22.87
CA SER A 144 -15.05 40.28 -21.80
C SER A 144 -15.57 39.59 -20.53
N SER A 145 -16.11 38.36 -20.63
CA SER A 145 -16.73 37.64 -19.50
C SER A 145 -15.78 36.77 -18.67
N ARG A 146 -14.54 36.52 -19.13
CA ARG A 146 -13.61 35.60 -18.44
C ARG A 146 -12.95 36.26 -17.24
N GLN A 147 -13.52 36.01 -16.06
CA GLN A 147 -12.93 36.42 -14.80
C GLN A 147 -11.59 35.71 -14.58
N LYS A 148 -10.54 36.51 -14.43
CA LYS A 148 -9.19 36.02 -14.13
C LYS A 148 -9.05 35.90 -12.62
N TYR A 149 -8.87 34.68 -12.14
CA TYR A 149 -8.66 34.41 -10.74
C TYR A 149 -7.18 34.17 -10.48
N THR A 150 -6.62 34.90 -9.51
CA THR A 150 -5.24 34.68 -9.05
C THR A 150 -5.28 34.43 -7.56
N GLU A 151 -4.83 33.25 -7.17
CA GLU A 151 -4.79 32.79 -5.80
C GLU A 151 -3.34 32.61 -5.37
N THR A 152 -3.03 32.97 -4.14
CA THR A 152 -1.71 32.74 -3.54
C THR A 152 -1.93 32.10 -2.19
N THR A 153 -1.50 30.85 -2.07
CA THR A 153 -1.56 30.10 -0.83
C THR A 153 -0.17 29.95 -0.23
N MET A 154 -0.08 30.16 1.06
CA MET A 154 1.09 29.88 1.88
C MET A 154 0.70 28.81 2.89
N SER A 155 1.54 27.81 3.05
CA SER A 155 1.35 26.73 4.01
C SER A 155 2.62 26.54 4.83
N PHE A 156 2.43 26.23 6.10
CA PHE A 156 3.50 25.91 7.04
C PHE A 156 3.08 24.65 7.79
N ASN A 157 3.98 23.67 7.84
CA ASN A 157 3.76 22.44 8.56
C ASN A 157 4.92 22.16 9.52
N VAL A 158 4.59 21.64 10.70
CA VAL A 158 5.55 21.11 11.66
C VAL A 158 5.01 19.77 12.13
N SER A 159 5.84 18.73 12.14
CA SER A 159 5.49 17.40 12.63
C SER A 159 6.56 16.90 13.60
N ILE A 160 6.09 16.40 14.74
CA ILE A 160 6.90 15.88 15.84
C ILE A 160 6.43 14.44 16.09
N PRO A 161 7.26 13.41 15.81
CA PRO A 161 6.97 12.06 16.26
C PRO A 161 7.13 11.99 17.78
N LEU A 162 6.10 11.50 18.44
CA LEU A 162 6.01 11.21 19.86
C LEU A 162 5.87 9.68 19.98
N ASP A 163 6.99 8.96 19.93
CA ASP A 163 6.97 7.52 20.13
C ASP A 163 6.70 7.23 21.62
N TRP A 164 5.53 6.65 21.94
CA TRP A 164 5.16 6.26 23.31
C TRP A 164 5.17 4.74 23.42
N GLY A 165 6.26 4.19 23.97
CA GLY A 165 6.46 2.75 24.05
C GLY A 165 6.60 2.13 22.67
N GLU A 166 5.77 1.12 22.36
CA GLU A 166 5.74 0.45 21.06
C GLU A 166 4.82 1.15 20.03
N ASN A 167 4.02 2.13 20.47
CA ASN A 167 3.08 2.84 19.62
C ASN A 167 3.73 4.06 18.98
N ARG A 168 3.70 4.09 17.65
CA ARG A 168 4.15 5.25 16.86
C ARG A 168 3.05 6.29 16.86
N THR A 169 3.30 7.43 17.48
CA THR A 169 2.38 8.58 17.43
C THR A 169 3.12 9.80 16.90
N SER A 170 2.43 10.70 16.23
CA SER A 170 2.97 11.97 15.78
C SER A 170 1.95 13.07 15.97
N VAL A 171 2.45 14.25 16.34
CA VAL A 171 1.65 15.48 16.41
C VAL A 171 2.14 16.40 15.32
N ALA A 172 1.21 16.95 14.55
CA ALA A 172 1.51 17.91 13.51
C ALA A 172 0.64 19.16 13.64
N MET A 173 1.23 20.30 13.32
CA MET A 173 0.53 21.56 13.15
C MET A 173 0.64 21.95 11.68
N ASN A 174 -0.50 22.28 11.07
CA ASN A 174 -0.57 22.80 9.72
C ASN A 174 -1.25 24.17 9.76
N TYR A 175 -0.62 25.16 9.16
CA TYR A 175 -1.15 26.49 8.97
C TYR A 175 -1.25 26.77 7.47
N ASN A 176 -2.41 27.19 6.99
CA ASN A 176 -2.63 27.55 5.60
C ASN A 176 -3.23 28.95 5.53
N GLN A 177 -2.74 29.77 4.61
CA GLN A 177 -3.25 31.10 4.34
C GLN A 177 -3.40 31.27 2.84
N SER A 178 -4.62 31.54 2.40
CA SER A 178 -4.97 31.96 1.05
C SER A 178 -5.26 33.46 1.01
N SER A 179 -5.60 33.99 -0.16
CA SER A 179 -6.06 35.37 -0.34
C SER A 179 -7.41 35.64 0.36
N GLN A 180 -8.20 34.59 0.61
CA GLN A 180 -9.57 34.65 1.14
C GLN A 180 -9.73 34.01 2.52
N SER A 181 -8.89 33.06 2.93
CA SER A 181 -9.04 32.34 4.19
C SER A 181 -7.70 32.06 4.87
N ARG A 182 -7.76 31.84 6.18
CA ARG A 182 -6.63 31.40 7.02
C ARG A 182 -7.10 30.25 7.89
N SER A 183 -6.42 29.12 7.84
CA SER A 183 -6.74 27.97 8.69
C SER A 183 -5.51 27.49 9.46
N SER A 184 -5.76 26.99 10.66
CA SER A 184 -4.75 26.36 11.50
C SER A 184 -5.35 25.10 12.09
N THR A 185 -4.70 23.97 11.84
CA THR A 185 -5.12 22.66 12.32
C THR A 185 -3.99 21.99 13.07
N VAL A 186 -4.28 21.45 14.25
CA VAL A 186 -3.39 20.56 14.99
C VAL A 186 -3.97 19.16 14.89
N SER A 187 -3.14 18.21 14.48
CA SER A 187 -3.52 16.81 14.31
C SER A 187 -2.59 15.91 15.10
N MET A 188 -3.13 14.81 15.59
CA MET A 188 -2.43 13.75 16.26
C MET A 188 -2.78 12.45 15.56
N THR A 189 -1.76 11.74 15.08
CA THR A 189 -1.94 10.50 14.31
C THR A 189 -1.10 9.40 14.93
N GLY A 190 -1.58 8.16 14.92
CA GLY A 190 -0.79 7.06 15.44
C GLY A 190 -1.24 5.69 14.95
N SER A 191 -0.43 4.69 15.26
CA SER A 191 -0.74 3.29 15.04
C SER A 191 -0.60 2.47 16.32
N SER A 192 -1.42 1.44 16.46
CA SER A 192 -1.49 0.54 17.62
C SER A 192 -1.58 -0.92 17.19
N GLY A 193 -1.13 -1.81 18.08
CA GLY A 193 -1.08 -3.26 17.88
C GLY A 193 0.29 -3.76 17.40
N GLU A 194 0.57 -5.04 17.65
CA GLU A 194 1.87 -5.69 17.36
C GLU A 194 2.29 -5.54 15.88
N ASN A 195 1.32 -5.55 14.96
CA ASN A 195 1.54 -5.37 13.53
C ASN A 195 1.14 -3.97 13.02
N SER A 196 0.84 -3.02 13.91
CA SER A 196 0.29 -1.70 13.58
C SER A 196 -1.00 -1.78 12.74
N ASP A 197 -1.85 -2.78 13.02
CA ASP A 197 -3.08 -3.05 12.26
C ASP A 197 -4.16 -1.98 12.49
N LEU A 198 -4.09 -1.23 13.59
CA LEU A 198 -4.98 -0.11 13.89
C LEU A 198 -4.25 1.21 13.66
N SER A 199 -4.75 2.04 12.76
CA SER A 199 -4.30 3.42 12.57
C SER A 199 -5.43 4.39 12.92
N TRP A 200 -5.09 5.48 13.59
CA TRP A 200 -6.04 6.52 13.97
C TRP A 200 -5.45 7.90 13.75
N SER A 201 -6.32 8.87 13.51
CA SER A 201 -5.95 10.27 13.59
C SER A 201 -7.10 11.09 14.13
N VAL A 202 -6.76 12.13 14.88
CA VAL A 202 -7.68 13.15 15.38
C VAL A 202 -7.09 14.50 15.07
N TYR A 203 -7.93 15.47 14.72
CA TYR A 203 -7.49 16.81 14.43
C TYR A 203 -8.52 17.84 14.88
N GLY A 204 -8.02 19.01 15.27
CA GLY A 204 -8.83 20.16 15.62
C GLY A 204 -8.20 21.41 15.06
N GLY A 205 -9.02 22.35 14.60
CA GLY A 205 -8.54 23.57 14.02
C GLY A 205 -9.62 24.64 13.88
N TYR A 206 -9.23 25.76 13.32
CA TYR A 206 -10.15 26.83 12.97
C TYR A 206 -9.82 27.37 11.58
N GLU A 207 -10.83 27.95 10.93
CA GLU A 207 -10.69 28.69 9.69
C GLU A 207 -11.28 30.09 9.85
N ARG A 208 -10.65 31.09 9.25
CA ARG A 208 -11.12 32.48 9.26
C ARG A 208 -11.13 33.04 7.86
N TYR A 209 -12.29 33.50 7.42
CA TYR A 209 -12.49 34.11 6.11
C TYR A 209 -12.29 35.62 6.17
N ARG A 210 -11.67 36.19 5.13
CA ARG A 210 -11.28 37.60 5.05
C ARG A 210 -12.47 38.57 5.07
N ASN A 211 -13.63 38.12 4.58
CA ASN A 211 -14.87 38.91 4.52
C ASN A 211 -15.82 38.63 5.70
N SER A 212 -15.39 37.89 6.73
CA SER A 212 -16.21 37.69 7.92
C SER A 212 -16.09 38.93 8.83
N ASN A 213 -17.24 39.46 9.31
CA ASN A 213 -17.26 40.60 10.23
C ASN A 213 -16.35 40.30 11.44
N SER A 214 -15.70 41.35 11.98
CA SER A 214 -14.77 41.24 13.11
C SER A 214 -15.36 40.56 14.36
N ASP A 215 -16.68 40.54 14.49
CA ASP A 215 -17.45 39.92 15.59
C ASP A 215 -17.87 38.46 15.34
N SER A 216 -17.64 37.90 14.15
CA SER A 216 -17.94 36.49 13.87
C SER A 216 -16.85 35.57 14.46
N SER A 217 -17.25 34.61 15.29
CA SER A 217 -16.36 33.55 15.78
C SER A 217 -15.74 32.81 14.60
N ALA A 218 -14.43 32.54 14.65
CA ALA A 218 -13.76 31.78 13.61
C ALA A 218 -14.31 30.35 13.61
N PRO A 219 -14.86 29.84 12.49
CA PRO A 219 -15.42 28.51 12.46
C PRO A 219 -14.41 27.46 12.87
N THR A 220 -14.84 26.59 13.77
CA THR A 220 -14.01 25.53 14.33
C THR A 220 -14.29 24.23 13.58
N THR A 221 -13.25 23.43 13.40
CA THR A 221 -13.38 22.10 12.82
C THR A 221 -12.70 21.11 13.74
N PHE A 222 -13.36 19.98 13.97
CA PHE A 222 -12.77 18.85 14.67
C PHE A 222 -13.20 17.59 13.95
N GLY A 223 -12.26 16.67 13.81
CA GLY A 223 -12.54 15.40 13.19
C GLY A 223 -11.56 14.33 13.61
N GLY A 224 -11.86 13.11 13.19
CA GLY A 224 -10.99 11.98 13.40
C GLY A 224 -11.34 10.85 12.46
N ASN A 225 -10.36 10.01 12.19
CA ASN A 225 -10.54 8.77 11.47
C ASN A 225 -9.86 7.62 12.19
N LEU A 226 -10.42 6.45 11.95
CA LEU A 226 -9.98 5.17 12.47
C LEU A 226 -9.96 4.19 11.29
N GLN A 227 -8.86 3.46 11.15
CA GLN A 227 -8.76 2.36 10.20
C GLN A 227 -8.19 1.13 10.90
N GLN A 228 -8.93 0.02 10.81
CA GLN A 228 -8.51 -1.30 11.30
C GLN A 228 -8.30 -2.23 10.10
N ASN A 229 -7.08 -2.69 9.92
CA ASN A 229 -6.77 -3.78 9.02
C ASN A 229 -7.14 -5.10 9.71
N THR A 230 -7.92 -5.92 9.02
CA THR A 230 -8.37 -7.24 9.48
C THR A 230 -7.94 -8.30 8.48
N ARG A 231 -8.05 -9.58 8.88
CA ARG A 231 -7.81 -10.72 7.98
C ARG A 231 -8.70 -10.74 6.73
N PHE A 232 -9.79 -9.98 6.70
CA PHE A 232 -10.75 -9.93 5.59
C PHE A 232 -10.72 -8.63 4.77
N GLY A 233 -9.88 -7.66 5.16
CA GLY A 233 -9.92 -6.31 4.58
C GLY A 233 -9.71 -5.22 5.62
N ALA A 234 -9.66 -3.98 5.16
CA ALA A 234 -9.59 -2.79 6.00
C ALA A 234 -11.00 -2.22 6.25
N LEU A 235 -11.30 -1.92 7.50
CA LEU A 235 -12.47 -1.19 7.94
C LEU A 235 -12.06 0.24 8.30
N ARG A 236 -12.83 1.23 7.88
CA ARG A 236 -12.56 2.66 8.08
C ARG A 236 -13.79 3.34 8.64
N ALA A 237 -13.57 4.23 9.57
CA ALA A 237 -14.57 5.15 10.10
C ALA A 237 -13.97 6.55 10.14
N ASN A 238 -14.73 7.56 9.75
CA ASN A 238 -14.35 8.95 9.90
C ASN A 238 -15.53 9.77 10.40
N TYR A 239 -15.20 10.79 11.17
CA TYR A 239 -16.13 11.73 11.75
C TYR A 239 -15.53 13.12 11.61
N ASP A 240 -16.26 14.05 11.02
CA ASP A 240 -15.78 15.40 10.77
C ASP A 240 -16.93 16.39 11.07
N GLN A 241 -16.66 17.37 11.91
CA GLN A 241 -17.64 18.38 12.29
C GLN A 241 -17.04 19.77 12.14
N GLY A 242 -17.74 20.63 11.42
CA GLY A 242 -17.53 22.07 11.41
C GLY A 242 -18.77 22.81 11.91
N ASP A 243 -18.72 24.14 11.90
CA ASP A 243 -19.84 24.97 12.37
C ASP A 243 -21.17 24.73 11.62
N ASN A 244 -21.09 24.47 10.32
CA ASN A 244 -22.27 24.36 9.44
C ASN A 244 -22.42 22.97 8.81
N TYR A 245 -21.61 22.00 9.20
CA TYR A 245 -21.69 20.65 8.65
C TYR A 245 -21.24 19.59 9.65
N ARG A 246 -21.83 18.40 9.52
CA ARG A 246 -21.38 17.18 10.18
C ARG A 246 -21.34 16.08 9.14
N GLN A 247 -20.23 15.37 9.08
CA GLN A 247 -19.98 14.27 8.16
C GLN A 247 -19.55 13.04 8.94
N GLU A 248 -20.14 11.92 8.58
CA GLU A 248 -19.82 10.61 9.14
C GLU A 248 -19.64 9.65 7.98
N GLY A 249 -18.53 8.91 7.97
CA GLY A 249 -18.21 7.95 6.94
C GLY A 249 -17.85 6.61 7.53
N LEU A 250 -18.38 5.54 6.94
CA LEU A 250 -17.97 4.17 7.18
C LEU A 250 -17.59 3.55 5.85
N GLY A 251 -16.45 2.86 5.81
CA GLY A 251 -15.93 2.25 4.60
C GLY A 251 -15.31 0.89 4.90
N ALA A 252 -15.45 -0.04 3.96
CA ALA A 252 -14.76 -1.32 3.99
C ALA A 252 -14.10 -1.55 2.63
N SER A 253 -12.86 -2.03 2.64
CA SER A 253 -12.11 -2.35 1.41
C SER A 253 -11.35 -3.66 1.59
N GLY A 254 -11.47 -4.57 0.62
CA GLY A 254 -10.78 -5.85 0.62
C GLY A 254 -10.93 -6.54 -0.73
N THR A 255 -10.37 -7.73 -0.84
CA THR A 255 -10.43 -8.54 -2.07
C THR A 255 -11.06 -9.90 -1.76
N LEU A 256 -11.91 -10.36 -2.68
CA LEU A 256 -12.47 -11.71 -2.70
C LEU A 256 -11.88 -12.46 -3.90
N VAL A 257 -11.27 -13.61 -3.65
CA VAL A 257 -10.64 -14.43 -4.69
C VAL A 257 -11.37 -15.76 -4.75
N LEU A 258 -11.94 -16.06 -5.92
CA LEU A 258 -12.49 -17.38 -6.22
C LEU A 258 -11.38 -18.23 -6.86
N HIS A 259 -11.09 -19.38 -6.27
CA HIS A 259 -10.06 -20.31 -6.72
C HIS A 259 -10.52 -21.76 -6.55
N PRO A 260 -9.78 -22.77 -7.05
CA PRO A 260 -10.21 -24.17 -6.95
C PRO A 260 -10.43 -24.70 -5.52
N GLY A 261 -9.89 -24.01 -4.51
CA GLY A 261 -10.06 -24.33 -3.10
C GLY A 261 -11.23 -23.62 -2.41
N GLY A 262 -11.97 -22.78 -3.13
CA GLY A 262 -13.12 -22.04 -2.61
C GLY A 262 -12.99 -20.53 -2.79
N LEU A 263 -13.56 -19.80 -1.82
CA LEU A 263 -13.58 -18.34 -1.78
C LEU A 263 -12.74 -17.87 -0.59
N THR A 264 -11.67 -17.13 -0.86
CA THR A 264 -10.85 -16.49 0.17
C THR A 264 -11.05 -14.98 0.15
N ALA A 265 -11.29 -14.43 1.32
CA ALA A 265 -11.37 -12.99 1.56
C ALA A 265 -10.08 -12.50 2.20
N GLY A 266 -9.64 -11.30 1.83
CA GLY A 266 -8.40 -10.73 2.37
C GLY A 266 -8.26 -9.23 2.14
N PRO A 267 -7.10 -8.67 2.49
CA PRO A 267 -6.76 -7.27 2.28
C PRO A 267 -6.88 -6.85 0.81
N TYR A 268 -6.98 -5.54 0.59
CA TYR A 268 -7.07 -4.98 -0.75
C TYR A 268 -5.79 -5.30 -1.55
N THR A 269 -5.96 -5.94 -2.71
CA THR A 269 -4.87 -6.43 -3.55
C THR A 269 -4.47 -5.42 -4.62
N SER A 270 -3.19 -5.41 -4.99
CA SER A 270 -2.72 -4.84 -6.26
C SER A 270 -2.99 -5.79 -7.44
N ASP A 271 -2.63 -5.36 -8.66
CA ASP A 271 -2.78 -6.18 -9.87
C ASP A 271 -2.03 -7.52 -9.82
N THR A 272 -0.91 -7.58 -9.08
CA THR A 272 -0.10 -8.80 -8.94
C THR A 272 -0.02 -9.19 -7.47
N PHE A 273 -0.58 -10.33 -7.10
CA PHE A 273 -0.71 -10.74 -5.70
C PHE A 273 -0.58 -12.26 -5.54
N ALA A 274 -0.42 -12.74 -4.30
CA ALA A 274 -0.28 -14.17 -4.03
C ALA A 274 -1.52 -14.74 -3.33
N LEU A 275 -1.94 -15.94 -3.76
CA LEU A 275 -2.83 -16.81 -3.01
C LEU A 275 -1.98 -17.86 -2.30
N ILE A 276 -1.87 -17.73 -0.99
CA ILE A 276 -1.15 -18.66 -0.13
C ILE A 276 -2.07 -19.83 0.19
N HIS A 277 -1.54 -21.04 0.09
CA HIS A 277 -2.18 -22.27 0.53
C HIS A 277 -1.25 -23.00 1.51
N ALA A 278 -1.66 -23.06 2.77
CA ALA A 278 -0.93 -23.64 3.88
C ALA A 278 -1.94 -24.39 4.77
N ASP A 279 -2.31 -25.60 4.34
CA ASP A 279 -3.26 -26.43 5.09
C ASP A 279 -2.70 -26.76 6.48
N GLY A 280 -3.52 -26.75 7.52
CA GLY A 280 -3.05 -26.94 8.91
C GLY A 280 -2.30 -25.74 9.53
N ALA A 281 -1.89 -24.73 8.75
CA ALA A 281 -1.20 -23.54 9.27
C ALA A 281 -2.15 -22.42 9.72
N GLN A 282 -3.35 -22.77 10.19
CA GLN A 282 -4.37 -21.75 10.51
C GLN A 282 -3.89 -20.85 11.65
N GLY A 283 -4.13 -19.54 11.50
CA GLY A 283 -3.64 -18.53 12.45
C GLY A 283 -2.22 -18.02 12.15
N ALA A 284 -1.49 -18.63 11.21
CA ALA A 284 -0.21 -18.08 10.75
C ALA A 284 -0.41 -16.70 10.10
N ILE A 285 0.41 -15.73 10.48
CA ILE A 285 0.33 -14.36 9.96
C ILE A 285 1.17 -14.28 8.69
N VAL A 286 0.63 -13.69 7.63
CA VAL A 286 1.38 -13.41 6.41
C VAL A 286 2.23 -12.17 6.65
N GLN A 287 3.56 -12.31 6.56
CA GLN A 287 4.45 -11.15 6.70
C GLN A 287 4.23 -10.15 5.56
N ASN A 288 4.21 -8.86 5.89
CA ASN A 288 3.84 -7.78 4.96
C ASN A 288 2.45 -7.98 4.32
N GLY A 289 1.59 -8.80 4.94
CA GLY A 289 0.27 -9.16 4.45
C GLY A 289 -0.84 -8.18 4.85
N GLN A 290 -0.53 -7.02 5.45
CA GLN A 290 -1.54 -6.05 5.91
C GLN A 290 -2.62 -6.66 6.82
N GLY A 291 -2.21 -7.46 7.81
CA GLY A 291 -3.14 -8.15 8.71
C GLY A 291 -3.74 -9.45 8.15
N ALA A 292 -3.30 -9.92 6.97
CA ALA A 292 -3.68 -11.22 6.44
C ALA A 292 -3.20 -12.37 7.33
N VAL A 293 -4.11 -13.32 7.56
CA VAL A 293 -3.89 -14.51 8.37
C VAL A 293 -4.42 -15.71 7.61
N VAL A 294 -3.72 -16.85 7.70
CA VAL A 294 -4.21 -18.13 7.15
C VAL A 294 -5.54 -18.50 7.79
N ASP A 295 -6.57 -18.56 6.96
CA ASP A 295 -7.94 -18.81 7.37
C ASP A 295 -8.16 -20.28 7.76
N ARG A 296 -9.39 -20.60 8.14
CA ARG A 296 -9.78 -21.96 8.54
C ARG A 296 -9.65 -23.01 7.42
N PHE A 297 -9.64 -22.58 6.16
CA PHE A 297 -9.50 -23.43 4.99
C PHE A 297 -8.03 -23.55 4.54
N GLY A 298 -7.09 -22.95 5.27
CA GLY A 298 -5.67 -22.99 4.93
C GLY A 298 -5.27 -21.97 3.87
N TYR A 299 -6.08 -20.93 3.62
CA TYR A 299 -5.78 -19.92 2.59
C TYR A 299 -5.55 -18.53 3.17
N ALA A 300 -4.67 -17.76 2.51
CA ALA A 300 -4.47 -16.35 2.79
C ALA A 300 -4.10 -15.60 1.50
N ILE A 301 -4.26 -14.27 1.53
CA ILE A 301 -3.89 -13.40 0.42
C ILE A 301 -2.72 -12.52 0.84
N LEU A 302 -1.64 -12.53 0.06
CA LEU A 302 -0.58 -11.54 0.15
C LEU A 302 -0.87 -10.42 -0.87
N PRO A 303 -1.18 -9.19 -0.44
CA PRO A 303 -1.87 -8.20 -1.28
C PRO A 303 -1.04 -7.63 -2.43
N SER A 304 0.29 -7.66 -2.36
CA SER A 304 1.14 -7.13 -3.43
C SER A 304 2.41 -7.93 -3.62
N LEU A 305 2.76 -8.15 -4.87
CA LEU A 305 4.03 -8.71 -5.32
C LEU A 305 4.66 -7.78 -6.36
N SER A 306 5.98 -7.73 -6.39
CA SER A 306 6.72 -7.07 -7.46
C SER A 306 6.83 -7.99 -8.69
N PRO A 307 6.24 -7.63 -9.83
CA PRO A 307 6.33 -8.46 -11.04
C PRO A 307 7.76 -8.51 -11.58
N TYR A 308 8.13 -9.65 -12.18
CA TYR A 308 9.46 -9.93 -12.74
C TYR A 308 10.61 -9.86 -11.73
N ARG A 309 10.30 -9.93 -10.43
CA ARG A 309 11.28 -9.92 -9.34
C ARG A 309 11.05 -11.09 -8.40
N VAL A 310 12.11 -11.50 -7.71
CA VAL A 310 12.02 -12.47 -6.61
C VAL A 310 11.27 -11.81 -5.46
N ASN A 311 10.15 -12.40 -5.07
CA ASN A 311 9.38 -12.02 -3.91
C ASN A 311 9.49 -13.13 -2.88
N ASN A 312 9.82 -12.74 -1.64
CA ASN A 312 9.89 -13.66 -0.53
C ASN A 312 8.57 -13.65 0.24
N VAL A 313 7.85 -14.76 0.20
CA VAL A 313 6.58 -14.96 0.90
C VAL A 313 6.89 -15.70 2.18
N THR A 314 6.60 -15.09 3.32
CA THR A 314 6.95 -15.65 4.64
C THR A 314 5.71 -15.72 5.52
N LEU A 315 5.56 -16.83 6.24
CA LEU A 315 4.54 -17.04 7.24
C LEU A 315 5.16 -16.99 8.64
N ASP A 316 4.57 -16.20 9.52
CA ASP A 316 4.90 -16.15 10.94
C ASP A 316 4.04 -17.16 11.70
N THR A 317 4.71 -18.12 12.34
CA THR A 317 4.09 -19.25 13.04
C THR A 317 3.75 -18.96 14.50
N ARG A 318 4.13 -17.80 15.06
CA ARG A 318 3.94 -17.51 16.50
C ARG A 318 2.48 -17.60 16.97
N LYS A 319 1.53 -17.29 16.09
CA LYS A 319 0.08 -17.36 16.36
C LYS A 319 -0.62 -18.52 15.62
N MET A 320 0.15 -19.38 14.96
CA MET A 320 -0.36 -20.58 14.31
C MET A 320 -0.80 -21.59 15.36
N ARG A 321 -1.79 -22.44 15.03
CA ARG A 321 -2.17 -23.55 15.90
C ARG A 321 -0.97 -24.49 16.14
N SER A 322 -0.91 -25.06 17.34
CA SER A 322 0.21 -25.91 17.78
C SER A 322 0.16 -27.34 17.26
N ASP A 323 -0.89 -27.73 16.54
CA ASP A 323 -1.11 -29.07 15.98
C ASP A 323 -0.55 -29.23 14.57
N ALA A 324 0.17 -28.23 14.06
CA ALA A 324 0.91 -28.31 12.81
C ALA A 324 2.25 -27.60 12.90
N GLU A 325 3.10 -27.85 11.91
CA GLU A 325 4.38 -27.19 11.69
C GLU A 325 4.59 -26.93 10.22
N LEU A 326 5.23 -25.80 9.87
CA LEU A 326 5.64 -25.53 8.50
C LEU A 326 6.98 -26.21 8.22
N THR A 327 7.07 -26.98 7.14
CA THR A 327 8.34 -27.56 6.65
C THR A 327 9.37 -26.48 6.27
N GLY A 328 8.89 -25.30 5.85
CA GLY A 328 9.68 -24.11 5.61
C GLY A 328 8.82 -22.86 5.76
N GLY A 329 9.25 -21.90 6.57
CA GLY A 329 8.49 -20.67 6.85
C GLY A 329 8.52 -19.63 5.73
N SER A 330 9.28 -19.86 4.65
CA SER A 330 9.47 -18.90 3.57
C SER A 330 9.56 -19.58 2.19
N GLN A 331 8.99 -18.97 1.17
CA GLN A 331 8.95 -19.43 -0.22
C GLN A 331 9.25 -18.27 -1.17
N GLN A 332 10.00 -18.54 -2.24
CA GLN A 332 10.33 -17.52 -3.25
C GLN A 332 9.55 -17.74 -4.54
N ILE A 333 9.01 -16.65 -5.08
CA ILE A 333 8.29 -16.67 -6.36
C ILE A 333 8.65 -15.47 -7.24
N VAL A 334 8.52 -15.64 -8.56
CA VAL A 334 8.73 -14.57 -9.56
C VAL A 334 7.47 -14.48 -10.45
N PRO A 335 6.49 -13.62 -10.10
CA PRO A 335 5.24 -13.51 -10.85
C PRO A 335 5.36 -12.60 -12.08
N TYR A 336 4.52 -12.85 -13.08
CA TYR A 336 4.28 -11.91 -14.18
C TYR A 336 3.36 -10.77 -13.72
N ALA A 337 3.37 -9.63 -14.42
CA ALA A 337 2.43 -8.55 -14.15
C ALA A 337 0.98 -9.02 -14.38
N GLY A 338 0.11 -8.76 -13.40
CA GLY A 338 -1.30 -9.18 -13.43
C GLY A 338 -1.54 -10.62 -12.94
N ALA A 339 -0.49 -11.34 -12.51
CA ALA A 339 -0.62 -12.73 -12.10
C ALA A 339 -1.11 -12.88 -10.65
N ILE A 340 -1.95 -13.90 -10.44
CA ILE A 340 -2.32 -14.41 -9.12
C ILE A 340 -1.44 -15.64 -8.83
N ALA A 341 -0.33 -15.43 -8.14
CA ALA A 341 0.62 -16.49 -7.88
C ALA A 341 0.13 -17.40 -6.74
N ARG A 342 -0.05 -18.70 -7.01
CA ARG A 342 -0.32 -19.67 -5.95
C ARG A 342 0.98 -20.05 -5.24
N VAL A 343 1.02 -19.90 -3.92
CA VAL A 343 2.18 -20.25 -3.09
C VAL A 343 1.77 -21.33 -2.11
N ASN A 344 2.32 -22.52 -2.26
CA ASN A 344 2.02 -23.64 -1.39
C ASN A 344 3.07 -23.76 -0.29
N PHE A 345 2.63 -23.84 0.96
CA PHE A 345 3.47 -24.19 2.09
C PHE A 345 3.10 -25.59 2.56
N ALA A 346 4.08 -26.49 2.56
CA ALA A 346 3.88 -27.83 3.09
C ALA A 346 3.93 -27.79 4.62
N THR A 347 2.96 -28.44 5.24
CA THR A 347 2.81 -28.56 6.68
C THR A 347 2.93 -30.01 7.12
N ILE A 348 3.41 -30.19 8.34
CA ILE A 348 3.44 -31.47 9.04
C ILE A 348 2.42 -31.37 10.18
N SER A 349 1.33 -32.11 10.04
CA SER A 349 0.29 -32.18 11.06
C SER A 349 0.68 -33.15 12.17
N GLY A 350 0.38 -32.80 13.42
CA GLY A 350 0.60 -33.64 14.59
C GLY A 350 1.00 -32.83 15.82
N LYS A 351 0.85 -33.47 16.99
CA LYS A 351 1.38 -32.93 18.25
C LYS A 351 2.90 -33.00 18.20
N ALA A 352 3.57 -31.91 18.59
CA ALA A 352 5.01 -31.92 18.77
C ALA A 352 5.37 -32.67 20.05
N VAL A 353 6.30 -33.62 19.93
CA VAL A 353 6.75 -34.46 21.04
C VAL A 353 8.28 -34.49 21.07
N LEU A 354 8.87 -34.28 22.25
CA LEU A 354 10.25 -34.68 22.54
C LEU A 354 10.23 -36.04 23.20
N ILE A 355 10.93 -37.00 22.60
CA ILE A 355 11.11 -38.32 23.20
C ILE A 355 12.56 -38.48 23.56
N SER A 356 12.86 -38.57 24.85
CA SER A 356 14.17 -38.98 25.34
C SER A 356 14.24 -40.50 25.32
N VAL A 357 15.12 -41.04 24.49
CA VAL A 357 15.22 -42.47 24.22
C VAL A 357 16.48 -43.06 24.85
N LYS A 358 16.31 -44.16 25.58
CA LYS A 358 17.41 -44.99 26.11
C LYS A 358 17.25 -46.43 25.66
N MET A 359 18.36 -47.10 25.38
CA MET A 359 18.39 -48.54 25.14
C MET A 359 18.27 -49.32 26.47
N PRO A 360 17.89 -50.60 26.46
CA PRO A 360 17.67 -51.39 27.68
C PRO A 360 18.96 -51.60 28.49
N ASP A 361 20.11 -51.52 27.82
CA ASP A 361 21.46 -51.56 28.41
C ASP A 361 21.93 -50.21 28.98
N GLY A 362 21.08 -49.18 28.92
CA GLY A 362 21.40 -47.82 29.37
C GLY A 362 22.13 -46.96 28.33
N GLY A 363 22.46 -47.51 27.15
CA GLY A 363 23.02 -46.75 26.04
C GLY A 363 22.00 -45.79 25.41
N ILE A 364 22.47 -44.91 24.51
CA ILE A 364 21.60 -44.02 23.73
C ILE A 364 21.78 -44.30 22.23
N PRO A 365 20.71 -44.23 21.42
CA PRO A 365 20.86 -44.25 19.97
C PRO A 365 21.79 -43.12 19.52
N PRO A 366 22.64 -43.35 18.50
CA PRO A 366 23.58 -42.35 18.05
C PRO A 366 22.84 -41.13 17.46
N MET A 367 23.44 -39.96 17.65
CA MET A 367 22.98 -38.74 16.98
C MET A 367 23.03 -38.93 15.46
N GLY A 368 21.99 -38.49 14.77
CA GLY A 368 21.84 -38.68 13.32
C GLY A 368 21.12 -39.96 12.91
N ALA A 369 20.71 -40.82 13.85
CA ALA A 369 19.86 -41.96 13.53
C ALA A 369 18.49 -41.50 12.98
N ASP A 370 18.06 -42.09 11.88
CA ASP A 370 16.76 -41.79 11.26
C ASP A 370 15.62 -42.37 12.11
N VAL A 371 14.51 -41.63 12.18
CA VAL A 371 13.30 -42.03 12.91
C VAL A 371 12.14 -42.16 11.93
N PHE A 372 11.59 -43.36 11.84
CA PHE A 372 10.46 -43.68 10.97
C PHE A 372 9.18 -43.90 11.79
N ASN A 373 8.04 -43.46 11.26
CA ASN A 373 6.73 -43.80 11.81
C ASN A 373 6.31 -45.24 11.40
N GLY A 374 5.15 -45.69 11.88
CA GLY A 374 4.58 -47.01 11.53
C GLY A 374 4.25 -47.20 10.04
N GLU A 375 4.20 -46.12 9.25
CA GLU A 375 3.97 -46.13 7.80
C GLU A 375 5.28 -46.15 7.00
N GLY A 376 6.44 -46.10 7.68
CA GLY A 376 7.76 -46.06 7.04
C GLY A 376 8.20 -44.67 6.56
N THR A 377 7.48 -43.61 6.93
CA THR A 377 7.84 -42.22 6.63
C THR A 377 8.88 -41.73 7.64
N ASN A 378 9.96 -41.11 7.16
CA ASN A 378 10.94 -40.46 8.04
C ASN A 378 10.30 -39.20 8.63
N ILE A 379 10.22 -39.14 9.96
CA ILE A 379 9.59 -38.04 10.71
C ILE A 379 10.58 -37.23 11.55
N GLY A 380 11.88 -37.53 11.43
CA GLY A 380 12.93 -36.84 12.16
C GLY A 380 14.18 -37.68 12.37
N MET A 381 15.06 -37.16 13.22
CA MET A 381 16.34 -37.78 13.55
C MET A 381 16.59 -37.71 15.06
N VAL A 382 17.44 -38.61 15.56
CA VAL A 382 17.93 -38.55 16.94
C VAL A 382 18.94 -37.41 17.05
N GLY A 383 18.65 -36.46 17.92
CA GLY A 383 19.53 -35.36 18.31
C GLY A 383 20.51 -35.75 19.42
N GLN A 384 21.07 -34.74 20.08
CA GLN A 384 21.98 -34.97 21.21
C GLN A 384 21.25 -35.66 22.37
N SER A 385 22.01 -36.47 23.13
CA SER A 385 21.51 -37.18 24.31
C SER A 385 20.32 -38.12 24.06
N GLY A 386 20.18 -38.65 22.84
CA GLY A 386 19.10 -39.59 22.50
C GLY A 386 17.72 -38.94 22.37
N GLN A 387 17.65 -37.63 22.14
CA GLN A 387 16.39 -36.91 22.01
C GLN A 387 15.83 -36.96 20.58
N ILE A 388 14.56 -37.28 20.45
CA ILE A 388 13.84 -37.27 19.17
C ILE A 388 12.80 -36.15 19.23
N TYR A 389 12.87 -35.20 18.31
CA TYR A 389 11.77 -34.28 18.03
C TYR A 389 10.97 -34.83 16.86
N ALA A 390 9.67 -35.07 17.09
CA ALA A 390 8.78 -35.55 16.03
C ALA A 390 7.38 -34.96 16.19
N ARG A 391 6.71 -34.82 15.05
CA ARG A 391 5.28 -34.48 14.97
C ARG A 391 4.49 -35.77 14.78
N ILE A 392 3.64 -36.09 15.77
CA ILE A 392 2.91 -37.34 15.80
C ILE A 392 1.41 -37.06 15.60
N ALA A 393 0.84 -37.63 14.55
CA ALA A 393 -0.58 -37.48 14.20
C ALA A 393 -1.50 -38.44 14.97
N HIS A 394 -1.02 -39.65 15.27
CA HIS A 394 -1.81 -40.70 15.91
C HIS A 394 -1.55 -40.77 17.42
N PRO A 395 -2.58 -41.01 18.27
CA PRO A 395 -2.42 -41.04 19.73
C PRO A 395 -1.55 -42.21 20.20
N SER A 396 -1.44 -43.28 19.43
CA SER A 396 -0.65 -44.46 19.77
C SER A 396 0.09 -44.96 18.54
N GLY A 397 1.24 -45.59 18.77
CA GLY A 397 2.04 -46.15 17.68
C GLY A 397 3.43 -46.56 18.13
N SER A 398 4.27 -46.89 17.14
CA SER A 398 5.68 -47.16 17.35
C SER A 398 6.53 -46.37 16.37
N LEU A 399 7.70 -45.92 16.84
CA LEU A 399 8.72 -45.30 16.02
C LEU A 399 9.88 -46.28 15.84
N LEU A 400 10.34 -46.44 14.61
CA LEU A 400 11.53 -47.23 14.29
C LEU A 400 12.72 -46.29 14.20
N VAL A 401 13.68 -46.43 15.11
CA VAL A 401 14.95 -45.72 15.09
C VAL A 401 15.98 -46.60 14.39
N ARG A 402 16.65 -46.11 13.35
CA ARG A 402 17.61 -46.87 12.54
C ARG A 402 18.88 -46.06 12.26
N TRP A 403 20.03 -46.63 12.60
CA TRP A 403 21.35 -46.03 12.35
C TRP A 403 22.31 -46.92 11.53
N GLY A 404 21.82 -48.05 11.03
CA GLY A 404 22.56 -48.94 10.16
C GLY A 404 21.68 -50.06 9.61
N THR A 405 22.30 -50.98 8.88
CA THR A 405 21.60 -52.10 8.21
C THR A 405 21.55 -53.37 9.04
N GLY A 406 22.36 -53.48 10.11
CA GLY A 406 22.39 -54.64 11.00
C GLY A 406 21.17 -54.71 11.93
N ALA A 407 20.80 -55.93 12.35
CA ALA A 407 19.69 -56.14 13.28
C ALA A 407 19.89 -55.44 14.65
N ASN A 408 21.14 -55.24 15.06
CA ASN A 408 21.49 -54.51 16.29
C ASN A 408 21.60 -52.98 16.10
N GLN A 409 21.32 -52.47 14.89
CA GLN A 409 21.42 -51.05 14.54
C GLN A 409 20.05 -50.39 14.33
N ARG A 410 19.02 -50.99 14.93
CA ARG A 410 17.63 -50.55 14.89
C ARG A 410 16.93 -50.88 16.20
N CYS A 411 15.97 -50.06 16.59
CA CYS A 411 15.14 -50.31 17.78
C CYS A 411 13.76 -49.65 17.62
N ARG A 412 12.77 -50.14 18.36
CA ARG A 412 11.40 -49.61 18.35
C ARG A 412 11.07 -48.87 19.65
N VAL A 413 10.42 -47.73 19.50
CA VAL A 413 9.92 -46.90 20.59
C VAL A 413 8.40 -46.85 20.53
N ALA A 414 7.73 -47.56 21.43
CA ALA A 414 6.27 -47.47 21.56
C ALA A 414 5.88 -46.18 22.29
N TYR A 415 4.88 -45.48 21.78
CA TYR A 415 4.35 -44.26 22.40
C TYR A 415 2.83 -44.33 22.54
N GLN A 416 2.35 -43.65 23.57
CA GLN A 416 0.94 -43.35 23.81
C GLN A 416 0.89 -41.90 24.25
N LEU A 417 0.12 -41.09 23.54
CA LEU A 417 -0.05 -39.66 23.73
C LEU A 417 -1.50 -39.39 24.11
N ASP A 418 -1.69 -38.47 25.05
CA ASP A 418 -2.98 -37.82 25.21
C ASP A 418 -3.05 -36.60 24.28
N LEU A 419 -3.82 -36.73 23.20
CA LEU A 419 -4.00 -35.64 22.24
C LEU A 419 -4.88 -34.50 22.77
N HIS A 420 -5.57 -34.67 23.90
CA HIS A 420 -6.41 -33.64 24.51
C HIS A 420 -5.64 -32.67 25.40
N THR A 421 -4.38 -32.98 25.71
CA THR A 421 -3.54 -32.09 26.53
C THR A 421 -3.34 -30.75 25.80
N LYS A 422 -3.58 -29.64 26.51
CA LYS A 422 -3.44 -28.26 25.97
C LYS A 422 -2.00 -27.81 25.81
N GLU A 423 -1.03 -28.60 26.27
CA GLU A 423 0.38 -28.26 26.13
C GLU A 423 0.78 -28.20 24.64
N PRO A 424 1.55 -27.17 24.25
CA PRO A 424 2.02 -27.01 22.88
C PRO A 424 3.04 -28.08 22.49
N PHE A 425 3.63 -28.75 23.49
CA PHE A 425 4.71 -29.70 23.33
C PHE A 425 4.67 -30.75 24.44
N LEU A 426 4.84 -32.03 24.11
CA LEU A 426 4.82 -33.13 25.07
C LEU A 426 6.22 -33.73 25.25
N TYR A 427 6.60 -34.01 26.50
CA TYR A 427 7.86 -34.68 26.82
C TYR A 427 7.59 -36.14 27.21
N LEU A 428 8.29 -37.07 26.58
CA LEU A 428 8.24 -38.49 26.89
C LEU A 428 9.63 -39.03 27.20
N ASN A 429 9.71 -39.93 28.16
CA ASN A 429 10.88 -40.77 28.38
C ASN A 429 10.51 -42.20 27.99
N LYS A 430 11.24 -42.80 27.05
CA LYS A 430 10.93 -44.13 26.53
C LYS A 430 12.18 -45.00 26.39
N ILE A 431 11.96 -46.30 26.51
CA ILE A 431 12.98 -47.32 26.25
C ILE A 431 12.84 -47.74 24.78
N CYS A 432 13.97 -47.81 24.08
CA CYS A 432 14.04 -48.36 22.73
C CYS A 432 14.24 -49.87 22.84
N GLU A 433 13.22 -50.65 22.52
CA GLU A 433 13.30 -52.10 22.54
C GLU A 433 13.99 -52.61 21.27
N LYS A 434 14.83 -53.63 21.41
CA LYS A 434 15.43 -54.30 20.25
C LYS A 434 14.34 -54.96 19.42
N GLU A 435 14.45 -54.85 18.10
CA GLU A 435 13.53 -55.47 17.16
C GLU A 435 13.73 -56.99 17.06
#